data_AF-A0A2Z2HDP9-F1
#
_entry.id   AF-A0A2Z2HDP9-F1
#
_cell.length_a   1.000
_cell.length_b   1.000
_cell.length_c   1.000
_cell.angle_alpha   90.00
_cell.angle_beta   90.00
_cell.angle_gamma   90.00
#
_symmetry.space_group_name_H-M   'P 1'
#
loop_
_entity.id
_entity.type
_entity.pdbx_description
1 polymer ?
#
loop_
_entity_poly.entity_id
_entity_poly.type
_entity_poly.pdbx_seq_one_letter_code
_entity_poly.pdbx_strand_id
1 'polypeptide(L)'
;MVGFLPRLKSACFRKGAFEMTFKGIATTAVLASVIGLAGCSGNDVQNQSPYAQADGRYQGTLPCADCAGIKTNLEIRNQNNTGASFTLDSTRLGQSEKPLQTKGQVLIKQNVGPNSYPLVYELKNGQGNTIYNLLPVGNGDMRLLDRNYTRIDSSDNLTLKRIN
;
A
#
# COMPACT_ATOMS: atom_id res chain seq x y z
N MET A 1 -35.15 36.74 -7.24
CA MET A 1 -34.39 37.00 -6.00
C MET A 1 -33.29 35.97 -5.91
N VAL A 2 -32.05 36.41 -6.09
CA VAL A 2 -30.86 35.55 -6.24
C VAL A 2 -30.18 35.45 -4.87
N GLY A 3 -30.11 34.25 -4.29
CA GLY A 3 -29.48 33.98 -3.01
C GLY A 3 -28.02 33.56 -3.17
N PHE A 4 -27.12 34.45 -2.76
CA PHE A 4 -25.66 34.37 -2.83
C PHE A 4 -25.10 33.40 -1.76
N LEU A 5 -24.29 32.40 -2.16
CA LEU A 5 -23.44 31.64 -1.23
C LEU A 5 -22.06 32.33 -1.08
N PRO A 6 -21.48 32.44 0.13
CA PRO A 6 -20.15 32.99 0.31
C PRO A 6 -19.06 31.93 0.08
N ARG A 7 -18.08 32.27 -0.77
CA ARG A 7 -16.79 31.58 -0.91
C ARG A 7 -15.93 31.80 0.34
N LEU A 8 -15.59 30.73 1.07
CA LEU A 8 -14.48 30.76 2.02
C LEU A 8 -13.15 30.76 1.24
N LYS A 9 -12.43 31.87 1.32
CA LYS A 9 -11.02 31.99 0.90
C LYS A 9 -10.14 31.42 2.01
N SER A 10 -9.45 30.33 1.72
CA SER A 10 -8.36 29.84 2.57
C SER A 10 -7.21 30.86 2.55
N ALA A 11 -6.92 31.42 3.71
CA ALA A 11 -5.80 32.31 3.94
C ALA A 11 -4.48 31.52 3.88
N CYS A 12 -3.60 31.89 2.96
CA CYS A 12 -2.23 31.41 2.94
C CYS A 12 -1.41 32.27 3.91
N PHE A 13 -1.07 31.69 5.07
CA PHE A 13 -0.25 32.32 6.09
C PHE A 13 1.23 32.27 5.64
N ARG A 14 1.74 33.38 5.09
CA ARG A 14 3.19 33.56 4.85
C ARG A 14 3.80 34.31 6.03
N LYS A 15 4.41 33.58 6.96
CA LYS A 15 5.41 34.11 7.90
C LYS A 15 6.80 33.90 7.30
N GLY A 16 7.63 34.93 7.35
CA GLY A 16 9.03 34.86 6.95
C GLY A 16 9.58 36.22 6.56
N ALA A 17 9.66 37.12 7.55
CA ALA A 17 10.45 38.34 7.45
C ALA A 17 11.93 37.95 7.54
N PHE A 18 12.72 38.30 6.53
CA PHE A 18 14.16 38.41 6.67
C PHE A 18 14.54 39.77 6.09
N GLU A 19 14.61 40.77 6.98
CA GLU A 19 15.29 42.03 6.67
C GLU A 19 16.76 41.71 6.38
N MET A 20 17.23 42.09 5.20
CA MET A 20 18.65 42.10 4.90
C MET A 20 18.99 43.51 4.40
N THR A 21 19.44 44.33 5.35
CA THR A 21 20.00 45.66 5.13
C THR A 21 21.26 45.53 4.28
N PHE A 22 21.23 46.01 3.04
CA PHE A 22 22.41 46.07 2.18
C PHE A 22 22.58 47.46 1.58
N LYS A 23 23.60 48.18 2.08
CA LYS A 23 24.09 49.49 1.62
C LYS A 23 24.98 49.31 0.38
N GLY A 24 24.70 50.04 -0.71
CA GLY A 24 25.58 50.22 -1.88
C GLY A 24 25.78 48.94 -2.70
N ILE A 25 26.03 48.90 -4.01
CA ILE A 25 26.77 49.78 -4.92
C ILE A 25 26.21 49.48 -6.33
N ALA A 26 26.15 50.48 -7.19
CA ALA A 26 25.71 50.35 -8.59
C ALA A 26 26.72 49.58 -9.45
N THR A 27 26.25 48.63 -10.28
CA THR A 27 26.86 48.27 -11.57
C THR A 27 25.92 47.39 -12.40
N THR A 28 25.77 47.73 -13.67
CA THR A 28 24.96 47.07 -14.71
C THR A 28 25.58 45.76 -15.19
N ALA A 29 24.78 44.70 -15.36
CA ALA A 29 25.13 43.55 -16.21
C ALA A 29 23.86 42.82 -16.70
N VAL A 30 23.77 42.64 -18.01
CA VAL A 30 22.69 41.98 -18.77
C VAL A 30 22.77 40.46 -18.58
N LEU A 31 21.66 39.79 -18.25
CA LEU A 31 21.51 38.34 -18.42
C LEU A 31 20.07 38.00 -18.86
N ALA A 32 19.95 37.56 -20.11
CA ALA A 32 18.77 36.90 -20.63
C ALA A 32 18.62 35.53 -19.95
N SER A 33 17.43 35.22 -19.43
CA SER A 33 17.10 33.88 -18.96
C SER A 33 15.71 33.47 -19.44
N VAL A 34 15.73 32.52 -20.38
CA VAL A 34 14.59 31.81 -20.94
C VAL A 34 13.90 31.06 -19.82
N ILE A 35 12.65 31.40 -19.50
CA ILE A 35 11.86 30.65 -18.52
C ILE A 35 11.30 29.40 -19.21
N GLY A 36 12.07 28.32 -19.13
CA GLY A 36 11.56 26.98 -19.42
C GLY A 36 10.60 26.54 -18.32
N LEU A 37 9.29 26.57 -18.60
CA LEU A 37 8.28 25.89 -17.78
C LEU A 37 8.40 24.38 -18.04
N ALA A 38 9.30 23.72 -17.32
CA ALA A 38 9.29 22.27 -17.25
C ALA A 38 8.00 21.84 -16.53
N GLY A 39 7.07 21.28 -17.29
CA GLY A 39 5.84 20.68 -16.77
C GLY A 39 6.16 19.44 -15.96
N CYS A 40 5.77 19.43 -14.68
CA CYS A 40 5.69 18.20 -13.91
C CYS A 40 4.39 17.49 -14.30
N SER A 41 4.44 16.60 -15.28
CA SER A 41 3.41 15.57 -15.47
C SER A 41 3.57 14.54 -14.36
N GLY A 42 3.15 14.90 -13.15
CA GLY A 42 3.10 14.01 -12.00
C GLY A 42 1.90 13.09 -12.16
N ASN A 43 2.16 11.82 -12.47
CA ASN A 43 1.15 10.77 -12.44
C ASN A 43 0.43 10.77 -11.08
N ASP A 44 -0.90 10.74 -11.11
CA ASP A 44 -1.80 10.62 -9.95
C ASP A 44 -1.57 9.30 -9.19
N VAL A 45 -0.50 9.22 -8.39
CA VAL A 45 -0.21 8.06 -7.51
C VAL A 45 -0.65 8.34 -6.06
N GLN A 46 -1.12 9.56 -5.76
CA GLN A 46 -1.35 10.00 -4.38
C GLN A 46 -2.79 9.82 -3.86
N ASN A 47 -3.68 9.11 -4.58
CA ASN A 47 -5.08 8.97 -4.13
C ASN A 47 -5.74 7.63 -4.51
N GLN A 48 -4.99 6.53 -4.52
CA GLN A 48 -5.60 5.20 -4.62
C GLN A 48 -5.82 4.62 -3.23
N SER A 49 -7.05 4.14 -2.96
CA SER A 49 -7.39 3.44 -1.72
C SER A 49 -6.43 2.27 -1.47
N PRO A 50 -6.09 1.95 -0.20
CA PRO A 50 -5.28 0.78 0.14
C PRO A 50 -5.80 -0.53 -0.48
N TYR A 51 -7.12 -0.64 -0.69
CA TYR A 51 -7.75 -1.77 -1.37
C TYR A 51 -7.40 -1.83 -2.85
N ALA A 52 -7.36 -0.68 -3.55
CA ALA A 52 -6.94 -0.61 -4.94
C ALA A 52 -5.47 -0.99 -5.11
N GLN A 53 -4.62 -0.65 -4.13
CA GLN A 53 -3.20 -1.03 -4.13
C GLN A 53 -3.00 -2.54 -3.93
N ALA A 54 -3.92 -3.19 -3.21
CA ALA A 54 -3.91 -4.64 -2.97
C ALA A 54 -4.52 -5.46 -4.11
N ASP A 55 -5.19 -4.84 -5.09
CA ASP A 55 -5.78 -5.58 -6.21
C ASP A 55 -4.69 -6.29 -7.00
N GLY A 56 -4.88 -7.59 -7.25
CA GLY A 56 -3.96 -8.39 -8.04
C GLY A 56 -3.90 -9.85 -7.62
N ARG A 57 -2.95 -10.55 -8.24
CA ARG A 57 -2.70 -11.97 -8.01
C ARG A 57 -1.32 -12.16 -7.40
N TYR A 58 -1.22 -13.10 -6.47
CA TYR A 58 0.00 -13.38 -5.72
C TYR A 58 0.22 -14.88 -5.63
N GLN A 59 1.49 -15.30 -5.70
CA GLN A 59 1.86 -16.71 -5.61
C GLN A 59 3.09 -16.93 -4.73
N GLY A 60 3.12 -18.07 -4.06
CA GLY A 60 4.28 -18.53 -3.32
C GLY A 60 4.12 -19.95 -2.83
N THR A 61 5.19 -20.52 -2.29
CA THR A 61 5.16 -21.78 -1.56
C THR A 61 5.53 -21.50 -0.11
N LEU A 62 4.56 -21.61 0.78
CA LEU A 62 4.74 -21.38 2.21
C LEU A 62 5.25 -22.66 2.90
N PRO A 63 6.05 -22.54 3.98
CA PRO A 63 6.52 -23.70 4.73
C PRO A 63 5.35 -24.45 5.38
N CYS A 64 5.54 -25.76 5.54
CA CYS A 64 4.55 -26.70 6.07
C CYS A 64 5.25 -27.66 7.02
N ALA A 65 4.68 -27.89 8.21
CA ALA A 65 5.34 -28.71 9.24
C ALA A 65 5.44 -30.19 8.84
N ASP A 66 4.47 -30.69 8.09
CA ASP A 66 4.26 -32.11 7.78
C ASP A 66 4.07 -32.36 6.28
N CYS A 67 4.40 -31.39 5.44
CA CYS A 67 4.34 -31.51 3.98
C CYS A 67 5.47 -30.73 3.30
N ALA A 68 5.71 -30.97 2.02
CA ALA A 68 6.81 -30.33 1.29
C ALA A 68 6.64 -28.81 1.12
N GLY A 69 5.45 -28.29 1.42
CA GLY A 69 5.09 -26.88 1.34
C GLY A 69 3.61 -26.71 1.00
N ILE A 70 3.10 -25.50 1.17
CA ILE A 70 1.76 -25.11 0.76
C ILE A 70 1.91 -24.21 -0.46
N LYS A 71 1.58 -24.72 -1.65
CA LYS A 71 1.46 -23.88 -2.83
C LYS A 71 0.23 -23.00 -2.68
N THR A 72 0.46 -21.70 -2.65
CA THR A 72 -0.54 -20.67 -2.38
C THR A 72 -0.73 -19.80 -3.61
N ASN A 73 -1.97 -19.70 -4.09
CA ASN A 73 -2.39 -18.70 -5.08
C ASN A 73 -3.46 -17.82 -4.45
N LEU A 74 -3.18 -16.53 -4.34
CA LEU A 74 -4.07 -15.54 -3.76
C LEU A 74 -4.50 -14.55 -4.83
N GLU A 75 -5.79 -14.30 -4.94
CA GLU A 75 -6.35 -13.27 -5.77
C GLU A 75 -7.13 -12.30 -4.88
N ILE A 76 -6.74 -11.03 -4.89
CA ILE A 76 -7.43 -9.94 -4.20
C ILE A 76 -8.13 -9.10 -5.27
N ARG A 77 -9.40 -8.81 -5.06
CA ARG A 77 -10.22 -7.97 -5.94
C ARG A 77 -10.73 -6.78 -5.16
N ASN A 78 -10.29 -5.60 -5.57
CA ASN A 78 -10.84 -4.35 -5.07
C ASN A 78 -12.30 -4.23 -5.51
N GLN A 79 -13.20 -3.96 -4.57
CA GLN A 79 -14.61 -3.74 -4.87
C GLN A 79 -14.90 -2.24 -4.95
N ASN A 80 -14.36 -1.47 -4.00
CA ASN A 80 -14.51 -0.04 -3.91
C ASN A 80 -13.47 0.53 -2.92
N ASN A 81 -13.51 1.84 -2.66
CA ASN A 81 -12.57 2.48 -1.74
C ASN A 81 -12.67 2.03 -0.28
N THR A 82 -13.68 1.23 0.08
CA THR A 82 -13.99 0.77 1.44
C THR A 82 -13.83 -0.74 1.65
N GLY A 83 -13.59 -1.53 0.59
CA GLY A 83 -13.47 -2.98 0.73
C GLY A 83 -12.87 -3.70 -0.49
N ALA A 84 -12.29 -4.86 -0.21
CA ALA A 84 -11.82 -5.83 -1.20
C ALA A 84 -12.16 -7.25 -0.73
N SER A 85 -12.40 -8.15 -1.69
CA SER A 85 -12.57 -9.57 -1.43
C SER A 85 -11.33 -10.36 -1.85
N PHE A 86 -11.21 -11.60 -1.39
CA PHE A 86 -10.16 -12.49 -1.86
C PHE A 86 -10.68 -13.90 -2.18
N THR A 87 -9.94 -14.57 -3.07
CA THR A 87 -9.98 -16.02 -3.26
C THR A 87 -8.57 -16.57 -3.06
N LEU A 88 -8.43 -17.61 -2.23
CA LEU A 88 -7.18 -18.24 -1.86
C LEU A 88 -7.25 -19.73 -2.18
N ASP A 89 -6.38 -20.21 -3.05
CA ASP A 89 -6.19 -21.63 -3.30
C ASP A 89 -4.90 -22.12 -2.63
N SER A 90 -5.05 -23.08 -1.71
CA SER A 90 -3.94 -23.67 -0.95
C SER A 90 -3.81 -25.16 -1.24
N THR A 91 -2.68 -25.59 -1.77
CA THR A 91 -2.40 -27.00 -2.08
C THR A 91 -1.26 -27.52 -1.23
N ARG A 92 -1.51 -28.56 -0.43
CA ARG A 92 -0.48 -29.21 0.40
C ARG A 92 0.32 -30.17 -0.45
N LEU A 93 1.54 -29.77 -0.81
CA LEU A 93 2.41 -30.51 -1.72
C LEU A 93 2.80 -31.87 -1.13
N GLY A 94 2.67 -32.92 -1.94
CA GLY A 94 2.93 -34.30 -1.52
C GLY A 94 1.79 -34.96 -0.72
N GLN A 95 0.72 -34.23 -0.39
CA GLN A 95 -0.44 -34.78 0.32
C GLN A 95 -1.76 -34.66 -0.45
N SER A 96 -1.93 -33.62 -1.27
CA SER A 96 -3.11 -33.44 -2.12
C SER A 96 -2.72 -32.78 -3.43
N GLU A 97 -3.34 -33.22 -4.53
CA GLU A 97 -3.25 -32.55 -5.82
C GLU A 97 -4.32 -31.46 -5.99
N LYS A 98 -5.43 -31.57 -5.23
CA LYS A 98 -6.54 -30.62 -5.32
C LYS A 98 -6.31 -29.44 -4.36
N PRO A 99 -6.46 -28.19 -4.83
CA PRO A 99 -6.41 -27.02 -3.96
C PRO A 99 -7.63 -26.97 -3.04
N LEU A 100 -7.41 -26.57 -1.79
CA LEU A 100 -8.47 -26.10 -0.91
C LEU A 100 -8.70 -24.62 -1.19
N GLN A 101 -9.91 -24.28 -1.62
CA GLN A 101 -10.31 -22.91 -1.88
C GLN A 101 -10.94 -22.26 -0.64
N THR A 102 -10.45 -21.07 -0.29
CA THR A 102 -11.01 -20.21 0.76
C THR A 102 -11.37 -18.85 0.17
N LYS A 103 -12.53 -18.30 0.53
CA LYS A 103 -12.97 -16.97 0.12
C LYS A 103 -13.27 -16.11 1.33
N GLY A 104 -13.17 -14.79 1.15
CA GLY A 104 -13.43 -13.87 2.24
C GLY A 104 -13.20 -12.41 1.89
N GLN A 105 -12.99 -11.62 2.93
CA GLN A 105 -12.80 -10.17 2.86
C GLN A 105 -11.37 -9.80 3.26
N VAL A 106 -10.88 -8.71 2.70
CA VAL A 106 -9.64 -8.06 3.10
C VAL A 106 -9.99 -6.90 4.02
N LEU A 107 -9.36 -6.85 5.19
CA LEU A 107 -9.47 -5.73 6.13
C LEU A 107 -8.16 -4.96 6.19
N ILE A 108 -8.25 -3.63 6.27
CA ILE A 108 -7.08 -2.77 6.48
C ILE A 108 -6.80 -2.64 7.98
N LYS A 109 -5.56 -2.92 8.37
CA LYS A 109 -5.03 -2.63 9.71
C LYS A 109 -3.94 -1.58 9.59
N GLN A 110 -3.96 -0.62 10.50
CA GLN A 110 -3.00 0.49 10.53
C GLN A 110 -2.35 0.57 11.90
N ASN A 111 -1.06 0.90 11.91
CA ASN A 111 -0.24 1.05 13.12
C ASN A 111 -0.31 -0.17 14.05
N VAL A 112 -0.29 -1.38 13.48
CA VAL A 112 -0.42 -2.65 14.22
C VAL A 112 0.91 -3.34 14.45
N GLY A 113 0.95 -4.17 15.50
CA GLY A 113 2.12 -4.96 15.87
C GLY A 113 3.18 -4.18 16.62
N PRO A 114 4.23 -4.88 17.10
CA PRO A 114 5.31 -4.27 17.86
C PRO A 114 6.14 -3.27 17.05
N ASN A 115 6.10 -3.36 15.71
CA ASN A 115 6.81 -2.46 14.79
C ASN A 115 5.93 -1.32 14.25
N SER A 116 4.68 -1.20 14.73
CA SER A 116 3.72 -0.18 14.28
C SER A 116 3.60 -0.09 12.75
N TYR A 117 3.36 -1.23 12.09
CA TYR A 117 3.25 -1.26 10.63
C TYR A 117 2.12 -0.32 10.16
N PRO A 118 2.40 0.63 9.24
CA PRO A 118 1.42 1.63 8.84
C PRO A 118 0.24 1.02 8.06
N LEU A 119 0.47 -0.15 7.44
CA LEU A 119 -0.52 -0.85 6.63
C LEU A 119 -0.26 -2.37 6.68
N VAL A 120 -1.29 -3.13 7.04
CA VAL A 120 -1.36 -4.60 6.91
C VAL A 120 -2.72 -4.97 6.34
N TYR A 121 -2.74 -5.92 5.40
CA TYR A 121 -3.96 -6.54 4.88
C TYR A 121 -4.26 -7.81 5.69
N GLU A 122 -5.37 -7.81 6.44
CA GLU A 122 -5.86 -8.97 7.17
C GLU A 122 -6.90 -9.71 6.31
N LEU A 123 -6.62 -10.94 5.92
CA LEU A 123 -7.56 -11.80 5.19
C LEU A 123 -8.47 -12.52 6.19
N LYS A 124 -9.78 -12.27 6.13
CA LYS A 124 -10.78 -12.96 6.96
C LYS A 124 -11.70 -13.81 6.12
N ASN A 125 -11.84 -15.08 6.47
CA ASN A 125 -12.79 -15.97 5.79
C ASN A 125 -14.25 -15.61 6.13
N GLY A 126 -15.21 -16.28 5.48
CA GLY A 126 -16.64 -16.07 5.73
C GLY A 126 -17.13 -16.37 7.15
N GLN A 127 -16.32 -17.04 7.99
CA GLN A 127 -16.61 -17.31 9.39
C GLN A 127 -16.01 -16.26 10.34
N GLY A 128 -15.29 -15.27 9.81
CA GLY A 128 -14.61 -14.24 10.59
C GLY A 128 -13.22 -14.62 11.10
N ASN A 129 -12.72 -15.81 10.76
CA ASN A 129 -11.39 -16.28 11.12
C ASN A 129 -10.32 -15.60 10.26
N THR A 130 -9.26 -15.13 10.91
CA THR A 130 -8.09 -14.58 10.21
C THR A 130 -7.30 -15.72 9.59
N ILE A 131 -7.07 -15.62 8.28
CA ILE A 131 -6.31 -16.56 7.47
C ILE A 131 -4.86 -16.12 7.38
N TYR A 132 -4.59 -14.90 6.90
CA TYR A 132 -3.26 -14.31 6.81
C TYR A 132 -3.26 -12.84 7.22
N ASN A 133 -2.15 -12.41 7.79
CA ASN A 133 -1.76 -11.00 7.94
C ASN A 133 -0.67 -10.71 6.92
N LEU A 134 -0.93 -9.82 5.96
CA LEU A 134 -0.03 -9.57 4.83
C LEU A 134 0.52 -8.14 4.91
N LEU A 135 1.84 -8.04 5.06
CA LEU A 135 2.56 -6.78 4.99
C LEU A 135 2.96 -6.53 3.53
N PRO A 136 2.48 -5.45 2.89
CA PRO A 136 3.02 -5.06 1.59
C PRO A 136 4.51 -4.74 1.72
N VAL A 137 5.30 -5.26 0.78
CA VAL A 137 6.73 -4.97 0.66
C VAL A 137 7.04 -4.43 -0.74
N GLY A 138 8.30 -4.12 -1.01
CA GLY A 138 8.74 -3.58 -2.30
C GLY A 138 8.25 -4.41 -3.49
N ASN A 139 8.04 -3.74 -4.64
CA ASN A 139 7.51 -4.31 -5.88
C ASN A 139 6.06 -4.82 -5.81
N GLY A 140 5.35 -4.51 -4.72
CA GLY A 140 3.95 -4.91 -4.55
C GLY A 140 3.76 -6.36 -4.11
N ASP A 141 4.83 -7.03 -3.67
CA ASP A 141 4.77 -8.35 -3.03
C ASP A 141 4.15 -8.28 -1.62
N MET A 142 3.76 -9.44 -1.09
CA MET A 142 3.13 -9.55 0.22
C MET A 142 3.91 -10.51 1.13
N ARG A 143 4.40 -10.02 2.27
CA ARG A 143 5.04 -10.87 3.29
C ARG A 143 4.03 -11.28 4.35
N LEU A 144 4.00 -12.57 4.69
CA LEU A 144 3.21 -13.06 5.82
C LEU A 144 3.80 -12.57 7.15
N LEU A 145 2.89 -12.13 8.02
CA LEU A 145 3.14 -11.89 9.44
C LEU A 145 2.46 -12.98 10.27
N ASP A 146 2.90 -13.12 11.51
CA ASP A 146 2.23 -13.97 12.49
C ASP A 146 0.90 -13.35 12.97
N ARG A 147 0.25 -14.01 13.94
CA ARG A 147 -1.02 -13.55 14.53
C ARG A 147 -0.91 -12.23 15.31
N ASN A 148 0.30 -11.85 15.71
CA ASN A 148 0.60 -10.64 16.49
C ASN A 148 1.21 -9.52 15.62
N TYR A 149 1.15 -9.67 14.29
CA TYR A 149 1.75 -8.74 13.33
C TYR A 149 3.27 -8.61 13.48
N THR A 150 3.94 -9.70 13.84
CA THR A 150 5.40 -9.81 13.91
C THR A 150 5.91 -10.54 12.66
N ARG A 151 7.15 -10.24 12.24
CA ARG A 151 7.81 -11.05 11.22
C ARG A 151 8.09 -12.42 11.81
N ILE A 152 7.88 -13.45 11.01
CA ILE A 152 8.25 -14.80 11.40
C ILE A 152 9.73 -14.96 11.07
N ASP A 153 10.55 -15.10 12.10
CA ASP A 153 11.99 -15.31 11.95
C ASP A 153 12.25 -16.79 11.63
N SER A 154 12.21 -17.15 10.35
CA SER A 154 12.68 -18.43 9.85
C SER A 154 13.56 -18.26 8.60
N SER A 155 14.32 -19.29 8.24
CA SER A 155 15.07 -19.33 6.98
C SER A 155 14.15 -19.46 5.75
N ASP A 156 12.83 -19.58 5.95
CA ASP A 156 11.88 -19.86 4.88
C ASP A 156 11.43 -18.59 4.16
N ASN A 157 11.08 -18.75 2.89
CA ASN A 157 10.50 -17.66 2.12
C ASN A 157 9.00 -17.52 2.43
N LEU A 158 8.67 -16.52 3.24
CA LEU A 158 7.29 -16.19 3.64
C LEU A 158 6.68 -15.07 2.81
N THR A 159 7.12 -14.92 1.56
CA THR A 159 6.66 -13.88 0.66
C THR A 159 5.83 -14.47 -0.47
N LEU A 160 4.63 -13.95 -0.66
CA LEU A 160 3.83 -14.14 -1.86
C LEU A 160 4.23 -13.07 -2.88
N LYS A 161 4.72 -13.53 -4.02
CA LYS A 161 5.16 -12.68 -5.13
C LYS A 161 3.96 -12.24 -5.94
N ARG A 162 3.88 -10.94 -6.24
CA ARG A 162 2.89 -10.44 -7.17
C ARG A 162 3.17 -11.02 -8.55
N ILE A 163 2.14 -11.56 -9.18
CA ILE A 163 2.17 -12.03 -10.56
C ILE A 163 1.24 -11.13 -11.37
N ASN A 164 1.80 -10.49 -12.40
CA ASN A 164 1.04 -9.64 -13.31
C ASN A 164 0.21 -10.51 -14.27
#